data_AF-A0A6I0EBJ1-F1
#
_entry.id   AF-A0A6I0EBJ1-F1
#
_cell.length_a   1.000
_cell.length_b   1.000
_cell.length_c   1.000
_cell.angle_alpha   90.00
_cell.angle_beta   90.00
_cell.angle_gamma   90.00
#
_symmetry.space_group_name_H-M   'P 1'
#
loop_
_entity.id
_entity.type
_entity.pdbx_description
1 polymer ?
#
loop_
_entity_poly.entity_id
_entity_poly.type
_entity_poly.pdbx_seq_one_letter_code
_entity_poly.pdbx_strand_id
1 'polypeptide(L)' 'MQLAANAKAIARTRAHDDAAFHLAGLLIVSLFPALFWTALAAGIGGATGYAPGPLALMTFGTAVAVFCATVFHALVARI' A
#
# COMPACT_ATOMS: atom_id res chain seq x y z
N MET A 1 -28.11 -26.49 15.23
CA MET A 1 -26.74 -26.40 14.67
C MET A 1 -26.65 -25.63 13.34
N GLN A 2 -27.66 -25.63 12.47
CA GLN A 2 -27.63 -24.87 11.19
C GLN A 2 -27.54 -23.33 11.36
N LEU A 3 -28.19 -22.75 12.38
CA LEU A 3 -28.12 -21.29 12.64
C LEU A 3 -26.69 -20.80 12.95
N ALA A 4 -25.92 -21.56 13.73
CA ALA A 4 -24.53 -21.23 14.03
C ALA A 4 -23.61 -21.39 12.82
N ALA A 5 -23.88 -22.38 11.95
CA ALA A 5 -23.14 -22.57 10.71
C ALA A 5 -23.38 -21.43 9.71
N ASN A 6 -24.64 -20.98 9.57
CA ASN A 6 -25.00 -19.85 8.72
C ASN A 6 -24.44 -18.52 9.25
N ALA A 7 -24.49 -18.29 10.57
CA ALA A 7 -23.88 -17.11 11.19
C ALA A 7 -22.35 -17.06 10.98
N LYS A 8 -21.67 -18.22 11.10
CA LYS A 8 -20.23 -18.33 10.83
C LYS A 8 -19.88 -18.11 9.36
N ALA A 9 -20.72 -18.59 8.43
CA ALA A 9 -20.54 -18.36 7.00
C ALA A 9 -20.68 -16.88 6.64
N ILE A 10 -21.74 -16.21 7.13
CA ILE A 10 -21.98 -14.78 6.88
C ILE A 10 -20.86 -13.92 7.50
N ALA A 11 -20.42 -14.23 8.71
CA ALA A 11 -19.30 -13.52 9.35
C ALA A 11 -17.98 -13.68 8.57
N ARG A 12 -17.75 -14.86 7.97
CA ARG A 12 -16.54 -15.13 7.17
C ARG A 12 -16.54 -14.37 5.85
N THR A 13 -17.68 -14.27 5.18
CA THR A 13 -17.80 -13.48 3.93
C THR A 13 -17.60 -12.00 4.20
N ARG A 14 -18.20 -11.46 5.27
CA ARG A 14 -18.05 -10.06 5.67
C ARG A 14 -16.59 -9.71 6.02
N ALA A 15 -15.92 -10.58 6.79
CA ALA A 15 -14.51 -10.41 7.13
C ALA A 15 -13.56 -10.51 5.91
N HIS A 16 -13.95 -11.26 4.87
CA HIS A 16 -13.18 -11.36 3.63
C HIS A 16 -13.30 -10.09 2.78
N ASP A 17 -14.52 -9.54 2.67
CA ASP A 17 -14.76 -8.28 1.97
C ASP A 17 -14.03 -7.12 2.67
N ASP A 18 -14.10 -7.04 4.01
CA ASP A 18 -13.39 -6.02 4.79
C ASP A 18 -11.86 -6.10 4.59
N ALA A 19 -11.29 -7.31 4.51
CA ALA A 19 -9.87 -7.50 4.24
C ALA A 19 -9.46 -7.04 2.83
N ALA A 20 -10.31 -7.27 1.83
CA ALA A 20 -10.06 -6.81 0.45
C ALA A 20 -10.11 -5.28 0.35
N PHE A 21 -11.07 -4.62 1.00
CA PHE A 21 -11.13 -3.15 1.06
C PHE A 21 -9.95 -2.56 1.85
N HIS A 22 -9.52 -3.22 2.92
CA HIS A 22 -8.35 -2.80 3.69
C HIS A 22 -7.06 -2.90 2.87
N LEU A 23 -6.89 -3.99 2.11
CA LEU A 23 -5.73 -4.20 1.25
C LEU A 23 -5.72 -3.22 0.08
N ALA A 24 -6.88 -2.97 -0.55
CA ALA A 24 -7.02 -1.94 -1.57
C ALA A 24 -6.70 -0.54 -1.03
N GLY A 25 -7.20 -0.21 0.17
CA GLY A 25 -6.88 1.06 0.85
C GLY A 25 -5.38 1.20 1.14
N LEU A 26 -4.75 0.14 1.64
CA LEU A 26 -3.31 0.09 1.89
C LEU A 26 -2.51 0.29 0.60
N LEU A 27 -2.88 -0.40 -0.48
CA LEU A 27 -2.24 -0.25 -1.79
C LEU A 27 -2.39 1.17 -2.33
N ILE A 28 -3.57 1.79 -2.24
CA ILE A 28 -3.77 3.17 -2.70
C ILE A 28 -2.90 4.14 -1.87
N VAL A 29 -2.88 3.98 -0.55
CA VAL A 29 -2.13 4.86 0.36
C VAL A 29 -0.62 4.68 0.23
N SER A 30 -0.12 3.48 -0.11
CA SER A 30 1.33 3.23 -0.17
C SER A 30 1.90 3.22 -1.59
N LEU A 31 1.20 2.62 -2.55
CA LEU A 31 1.72 2.42 -3.91
C LEU A 31 1.66 3.72 -4.72
N PHE A 32 0.57 4.48 -4.61
CA PHE A 32 0.42 5.72 -5.38
C PHE A 32 1.48 6.77 -5.02
N PRO A 33 1.74 7.09 -3.74
CA PRO A 33 2.82 8.01 -3.38
C PRO A 33 4.20 7.47 -3.75
N ALA A 34 4.44 6.16 -3.59
CA ALA A 34 5.71 5.55 -3.96
C ALA A 34 6.00 5.70 -5.46
N LEU A 35 5.03 5.41 -6.32
CA LEU A 35 5.18 5.56 -7.76
C LEU A 35 5.33 7.03 -8.16
N PHE A 36 4.54 7.93 -7.58
CA PHE A 36 4.62 9.37 -7.83
C PHE A 36 6.01 9.92 -7.52
N TRP A 37 6.52 9.69 -6.30
CA TRP A 37 7.82 10.20 -5.89
C TRP A 37 8.97 9.55 -6.66
N THR A 38 8.86 8.27 -7.00
CA THR A 38 9.87 7.57 -7.81
C THR A 38 9.91 8.11 -9.24
N ALA A 39 8.76 8.36 -9.86
CA ALA A 39 8.67 8.96 -11.19
C ALA A 39 9.20 10.40 -11.19
N LEU A 40 8.91 11.17 -10.14
CA LEU A 40 9.46 12.52 -9.98
C LEU A 40 10.99 12.49 -9.87
N ALA A 41 11.55 11.59 -9.05
CA ALA A 41 13.00 11.42 -8.91
C ALA A 41 13.66 11.01 -10.23
N ALA A 42 13.05 10.09 -10.98
CA ALA A 42 13.49 9.72 -12.32
C ALA A 42 13.45 10.90 -13.30
N GLY A 43 12.36 11.69 -13.27
CA GLY A 43 12.18 12.86 -14.13
C GLY A 43 13.20 13.97 -13.86
N ILE A 44 13.42 14.30 -12.58
CA ILE A 44 14.41 15.31 -12.18
C ILE A 44 15.83 14.82 -12.51
N GLY A 45 16.14 13.55 -12.23
CA GLY A 45 17.43 12.96 -12.58
C GLY A 45 17.69 12.98 -14.08
N GLY A 46 16.69 12.65 -14.89
CA GLY A 46 16.76 12.75 -16.34
C GLY A 46 16.99 14.18 -16.83
N ALA A 47 16.27 15.16 -16.28
CA ALA A 47 16.40 16.57 -16.65
C ALA A 47 17.76 17.19 -16.25
N THR A 48 18.38 16.67 -15.18
CA THR A 48 19.67 17.17 -14.68
C THR A 48 20.88 16.41 -15.23
N GLY A 49 20.66 15.41 -16.09
CA GLY A 49 21.72 14.55 -16.64
C GLY A 49 22.24 13.49 -15.67
N TYR A 50 21.67 13.39 -14.47
CA TYR A 50 22.00 12.40 -13.44
C TYR A 50 20.83 11.41 -13.26
N ALA A 51 20.49 10.70 -14.32
CA ALA A 51 19.40 9.73 -14.27
C ALA A 51 19.71 8.63 -13.23
N PRO A 52 18.90 8.49 -12.16
CA PRO A 52 19.14 7.47 -11.16
C PRO A 52 19.02 6.08 -11.79
N GLY A 53 19.97 5.21 -11.45
CA GLY A 53 19.95 3.83 -11.94
C GLY A 53 18.72 3.06 -11.44
N PRO A 54 18.33 1.95 -12.12
CA PRO A 54 17.15 1.17 -11.76
C PRO A 54 17.13 0.70 -10.30
N LEU A 55 18.30 0.31 -9.76
CA LEU A 55 18.46 -0.07 -8.36
C LEU A 55 18.12 1.08 -7.40
N ALA A 56 18.59 2.30 -7.69
CA ALA A 56 18.30 3.46 -6.86
C ALA A 56 16.80 3.80 -6.86
N LEU A 57 16.14 3.71 -8.02
CA LEU A 57 14.70 3.91 -8.14
C LEU A 57 13.91 2.83 -7.39
N MET A 58 14.33 1.57 -7.46
CA MET A 58 13.72 0.48 -6.68
C MET A 58 13.86 0.70 -5.17
N THR A 59 15.06 1.04 -4.69
CA THR A 59 15.30 1.33 -3.27
C THR A 59 14.49 2.53 -2.79
N PHE A 60 14.43 3.60 -3.60
CA PHE A 60 13.66 4.79 -3.26
C PHE A 60 12.15 4.50 -3.21
N GLY A 61 11.61 3.84 -4.25
CA GLY A 61 10.19 3.47 -4.29
C GLY A 61 9.79 2.51 -3.18
N THR A 62 10.64 1.52 -2.86
CA THR A 62 10.38 0.61 -1.72
C THR A 62 10.44 1.33 -0.38
N ALA A 63 11.40 2.25 -0.18
CA ALA A 63 11.48 3.03 1.06
C ALA A 63 10.21 3.89 1.27
N VAL A 64 9.73 4.56 0.22
CA VAL A 64 8.48 5.36 0.29
C VAL A 64 7.27 4.46 0.53
N ALA A 65 7.17 3.32 -0.16
CA ALA A 65 6.07 2.38 0.03
C ALA A 65 6.02 1.83 1.46
N VAL A 66 7.18 1.44 2.01
CA VAL A 66 7.30 0.97 3.40
C VAL A 66 6.92 2.08 4.37
N PHE A 67 7.42 3.29 4.17
CA PHE A 67 7.06 4.43 5.02
C PHE A 67 5.55 4.67 5.03
N CYS A 68 4.90 4.77 3.87
CA CYS A 68 3.45 4.96 3.79
C CYS A 68 2.68 3.79 4.42
N ALA A 69 3.12 2.54 4.22
CA ALA A 69 2.50 1.38 4.86
C ALA A 69 2.61 1.44 6.40
N THR A 70 3.77 1.84 6.94
CA THR A 70 3.95 2.02 8.40
C THR A 70 3.08 3.13 8.98
N VAL A 71 2.96 4.26 8.28
CA VAL A 71 2.09 5.38 8.68
C VAL A 71 0.62 4.95 8.68
N PHE A 72 0.18 4.26 7.62
CA PHE A 72 -1.18 3.73 7.55
C PHE A 72 -1.47 2.75 8.69
N HIS A 73 -0.56 1.82 8.97
CA HIS A 73 -0.71 0.87 10.07
C HIS A 73 -0.76 1.58 11.43
N ALA A 74 0.07 2.60 11.64
CA ALA A 74 0.06 3.42 12.85
C ALA A 74 -1.23 4.25 13.01
N LEU A 75 -1.82 4.72 11.91
CA LEU A 75 -3.10 5.43 11.91
C LEU A 75 -4.25 4.48 12.22
N VAL A 76 -4.30 3.30 11.60
CA VAL A 76 -5.32 2.27 11.87
C VAL A 76 -5.24 1.78 13.31
N ALA A 77 -4.04 1.56 13.87
CA ALA A 77 -3.88 1.12 15.25
C ALA A 77 -4.24 2.18 16.31
N ARG A 78 -4.43 3.44 15.91
CA ARG A 78 -4.86 4.53 16.80
C ARG A 78 -6.38 4.76 16.80
N ILE A 79 -7.12 4.17 15.87
CA ILE A 79 -8.59 4.26 15.76
C ILE A 79 -9.20 3.08 16.52
#